data_AF-A0A818A7A9-F1
#
_entry.id   AF-A0A818A7A9-F1
#
_cell.length_a   1.000
_cell.length_b   1.000
_cell.length_c   1.000
_cell.angle_alpha   90.00
_cell.angle_beta   90.00
_cell.angle_gamma   90.00
#
_symmetry.space_group_name_H-M   'P 1'
#
loop_
_entity.id
_entity.type
_entity.pdbx_description
1 polymer ?
#
loop_
_entity_poly.entity_id
_entity_poly.type
_entity_poly.pdbx_seq_one_letter_code
_entity_poly.pdbx_strand_id
1 'polypeptide(L)'
;MIVDSSVIVPILNRLCNFQWCWNSSTDSWINETEWINYNDIENEIIEDAYHQKKFDVEIDGDFVINLEFLLQYKKDNEFTVRPIRRIQLDSNRRNDQLRKDRFFMPIATESSLASEQIDDTTGNRIFRLLLSMGDLPRAYLFLNPPKNCKTIANVVEDAAKGIIKEGTSIGKAHEANWIAKQLLAVKDSGNNFMLCSQTGNVPAIIGKTCVALYTMESYFYKQLNYVTRYLCRITMQQVTSYGPFCYLIQSFLQEIKSVPEVTVYRGVDLSDE
;
A
#
# COMPACT_ATOMS: atom_id res chain seq x y z
N MET A 1 1.77 26.85 5.34
CA MET A 1 1.80 25.44 4.90
C MET A 1 2.23 25.44 3.45
N ILE A 2 3.50 25.19 3.18
CA ILE A 2 4.02 25.11 1.82
C ILE A 2 3.67 23.69 1.35
N VAL A 3 2.67 23.60 0.47
CA VAL A 3 2.42 22.37 -0.28
C VAL A 3 3.53 22.32 -1.31
N ASP A 4 4.54 21.49 -1.05
CA ASP A 4 5.65 21.25 -1.98
C ASP A 4 5.06 20.73 -3.29
N SER A 5 5.08 21.57 -4.32
CA SER A 5 4.51 21.31 -5.64
C SER A 5 5.47 20.44 -6.48
N SER A 6 5.95 19.34 -5.90
CA SER A 6 6.56 18.27 -6.67
C SER A 6 5.45 17.63 -7.51
N VAL A 7 5.54 17.73 -8.84
CA VAL A 7 4.62 17.07 -9.77
C VAL A 7 4.61 15.58 -9.44
N ILE A 8 3.55 15.11 -8.78
CA ILE A 8 3.39 13.70 -8.45
C ILE A 8 3.12 12.99 -9.77
N VAL A 9 4.09 12.24 -10.28
CA VAL A 9 3.86 11.32 -11.39
C VAL A 9 3.11 10.12 -10.80
N PRO A 10 1.85 9.87 -11.16
CA PRO A 10 1.09 8.74 -10.63
C PRO A 10 1.83 7.44 -10.91
N ILE A 11 1.71 6.48 -9.99
CA ILE A 11 2.33 5.14 -10.08
C ILE A 11 2.12 4.44 -11.42
N LEU A 12 0.96 4.65 -12.06
CA LEU A 12 0.60 4.08 -13.36
C LEU A 12 1.45 4.61 -14.52
N ASN A 13 2.13 5.74 -14.32
CA ASN A 13 2.99 6.38 -15.31
C ASN A 13 4.48 6.14 -15.04
N ARG A 14 4.82 5.27 -14.07
CA ARG A 14 6.20 5.00 -13.66
C ARG A 14 6.60 3.58 -14.02
N LEU A 15 7.48 3.45 -15.01
CA LEU A 15 8.26 2.22 -15.23
C LEU A 15 9.57 2.35 -14.44
N CYS A 16 9.54 2.02 -13.15
CA CYS A 16 10.78 1.96 -12.37
C CYS A 16 11.52 0.65 -12.69
N ASN A 17 12.41 0.71 -13.69
CA ASN A 17 13.30 -0.39 -14.04
C ASN A 17 14.56 -0.44 -13.14
N PHE A 18 14.42 -0.01 -11.90
CA PHE A 18 15.53 0.07 -10.95
C PHE A 18 15.18 -0.60 -9.64
N GLN A 19 16.15 -1.34 -9.10
CA GLN A 19 16.07 -1.98 -7.80
C GLN A 19 17.19 -1.45 -6.92
N TRP A 20 16.80 -0.88 -5.79
CA TRP A 20 17.69 -0.55 -4.70
C TRP A 20 17.90 -1.76 -3.80
N CYS A 21 19.13 -1.94 -3.35
CA CYS A 21 19.52 -3.01 -2.43
C CYS A 21 20.43 -2.46 -1.33
N TRP A 22 20.42 -3.09 -0.17
CA TRP A 22 21.34 -2.84 0.93
C TRP A 22 22.13 -4.11 1.26
N ASN A 23 23.35 -3.94 1.76
CA ASN A 23 24.19 -5.07 2.14
C ASN A 23 23.86 -5.51 3.57
N SER A 24 23.56 -6.80 3.76
CA SER A 24 23.17 -7.34 5.06
C SER A 24 24.32 -7.48 6.06
N SER A 25 25.56 -7.50 5.57
CA SER A 25 26.72 -7.68 6.43
C SER A 25 26.99 -6.44 7.29
N THR A 26 27.18 -6.67 8.58
CA THR A 26 27.76 -5.69 9.52
C THR A 26 29.28 -5.72 9.52
N ASP A 27 29.89 -6.71 8.85
CA ASP A 27 31.33 -6.96 8.88
C ASP A 27 31.89 -7.03 7.46
N SER A 28 32.71 -6.05 7.09
CA SER A 28 33.32 -5.92 5.77
C SER A 28 34.35 -7.01 5.43
N TRP A 29 34.53 -8.01 6.30
CA TRP A 29 35.60 -9.02 6.24
C TRP A 29 35.10 -10.46 5.95
N ILE A 30 33.78 -10.70 5.87
CA ILE A 30 33.21 -12.02 5.55
C ILE A 30 32.59 -11.97 4.14
N ASN A 31 33.15 -12.77 3.24
CA ASN A 31 32.93 -12.74 1.78
C ASN A 31 31.56 -13.26 1.28
N GLU A 32 30.59 -13.48 2.16
CA GLU A 32 29.22 -13.89 1.79
C GLU A 32 28.28 -12.69 1.92
N THR A 33 28.49 -11.69 1.07
CA THR A 33 27.67 -10.48 0.99
C THR A 33 26.30 -10.78 0.38
N GLU A 34 25.27 -10.92 1.22
CA GLU A 34 23.89 -10.99 0.76
C GLU A 34 23.34 -9.57 0.57
N TRP A 35 23.09 -9.20 -0.69
CA TRP A 35 22.41 -7.96 -1.02
C TRP A 35 20.90 -8.18 -0.93
N ILE A 36 20.27 -7.47 0.00
CA ILE A 36 18.84 -7.56 0.24
C ILE A 36 18.15 -6.42 -0.51
N ASN A 37 17.09 -6.76 -1.24
CA ASN A 37 16.27 -5.78 -1.94
C ASN A 37 15.42 -5.00 -0.93
N TYR A 38 15.31 -3.69 -1.11
CA TYR A 38 14.23 -2.94 -0.47
C TYR A 38 12.88 -3.43 -0.97
N ASN A 39 11.85 -3.26 -0.15
CA ASN A 39 10.50 -3.60 -0.60
C ASN A 39 10.02 -2.65 -1.71
N ASP A 40 8.89 -2.95 -2.33
CA ASP A 40 8.45 -2.22 -3.52
C ASP A 40 8.22 -0.73 -3.21
N ILE A 41 7.68 -0.41 -2.03
CA ILE A 41 7.38 0.98 -1.63
C ILE A 41 8.64 1.72 -1.18
N GLU A 42 9.50 1.09 -0.38
CA GLU A 42 10.80 1.64 0.02
C GLU A 42 11.65 1.94 -1.22
N ASN A 43 11.66 1.04 -2.21
CA ASN A 43 12.34 1.23 -3.48
C ASN A 43 11.84 2.49 -4.21
N GLU A 44 10.52 2.69 -4.27
CA GLU A 44 9.93 3.89 -4.88
C GLU A 44 10.25 5.17 -4.10
N ILE A 45 10.23 5.12 -2.75
CA ILE A 45 10.60 6.27 -1.91
C ILE A 45 12.04 6.70 -2.16
N ILE A 46 12.96 5.74 -2.21
CA ILE A 46 14.39 6.00 -2.46
C ILE A 46 14.59 6.52 -3.89
N GLU A 47 13.95 5.91 -4.87
CA GLU A 47 14.05 6.32 -6.28
C GLU A 47 13.46 7.72 -6.52
N ASP A 48 12.34 8.06 -5.87
CA ASP A 48 11.76 9.41 -5.90
C ASP A 48 12.74 10.45 -5.35
N ALA A 49 13.38 10.15 -4.21
CA ALA A 49 14.38 11.02 -3.60
C ALA A 49 15.62 11.19 -4.49
N TYR A 50 16.06 10.10 -5.12
CA TYR A 50 17.17 10.11 -6.07
C TYR A 50 16.89 11.01 -7.28
N HIS A 51 15.72 10.89 -7.90
CA HIS A 51 15.33 11.77 -9.01
C HIS A 51 15.19 13.24 -8.59
N GLN A 52 14.75 13.48 -7.36
CA GLN A 52 14.66 14.82 -6.78
C GLN A 52 16.03 15.39 -6.34
N LYS A 53 17.12 14.62 -6.53
CA LYS A 53 18.48 14.99 -6.10
C LYS A 53 18.55 15.34 -4.61
N LYS A 54 17.79 14.62 -3.78
CA LYS A 54 17.86 14.75 -2.33
C LYS A 54 19.16 14.12 -1.82
N PHE A 55 19.70 14.71 -0.77
CA PHE A 55 20.89 14.20 -0.08
C PHE A 55 20.53 13.00 0.80
N ASP A 56 19.53 13.17 1.65
CA ASP A 56 19.02 12.13 2.55
C ASP A 56 17.53 11.84 2.29
N VAL A 57 17.12 10.60 2.54
CA VAL A 57 15.72 10.19 2.60
C VAL A 57 15.49 9.23 3.78
N GLU A 58 14.46 9.51 4.57
CA GLU A 58 14.03 8.65 5.68
C GLU A 58 13.05 7.58 5.17
N ILE A 59 13.27 6.33 5.63
CA ILE A 59 12.38 5.18 5.42
C ILE A 59 11.95 4.59 6.77
N ASP A 60 10.97 3.69 6.75
CA ASP A 60 10.46 3.07 7.97
C ASP A 60 11.53 2.26 8.74
N GLY A 61 11.36 2.12 10.06
CA GLY A 61 12.36 1.48 10.93
C GLY A 61 13.50 2.39 11.40
N ASP A 62 13.30 3.70 11.33
CA ASP A 62 14.25 4.75 11.71
C ASP A 62 15.56 4.70 10.92
N PHE A 63 15.47 4.30 9.65
CA PHE A 63 16.62 4.28 8.75
C PHE A 63 16.66 5.55 7.89
N VAL A 64 17.87 6.06 7.72
CA VAL A 64 18.19 7.16 6.80
C VAL A 64 19.04 6.61 5.67
N ILE A 65 18.66 6.94 4.45
CA ILE A 65 19.40 6.63 3.24
C ILE A 65 20.10 7.90 2.76
N ASN A 66 21.42 7.88 2.79
CA ASN A 66 22.25 8.91 2.20
C ASN A 66 22.56 8.53 0.74
N LEU A 67 22.05 9.33 -0.19
CA LEU A 67 22.15 9.07 -1.62
C LEU A 67 23.46 9.57 -2.24
N GLU A 68 24.17 10.49 -1.57
CA GLU A 68 25.48 10.98 -2.02
C GLU A 68 26.58 9.96 -1.77
N PHE A 69 26.62 9.39 -0.57
CA PHE A 69 27.60 8.39 -0.16
C PHE A 69 27.14 6.95 -0.41
N LEU A 70 25.87 6.76 -0.80
CA LEU A 70 25.25 5.44 -1.01
C LEU A 70 25.33 4.57 0.25
N LEU A 71 24.84 5.12 1.36
CA LEU A 71 24.85 4.47 2.67
C LEU A 71 23.46 4.49 3.31
N GLN A 72 23.15 3.45 4.09
CA GLN A 72 22.04 3.39 5.03
C GLN A 72 22.60 3.38 6.45
N TYR A 73 21.98 4.15 7.35
CA TYR A 73 22.29 4.10 8.78
C TYR A 73 21.02 4.28 9.62
N LYS A 74 21.06 3.90 10.89
CA LYS A 74 19.94 4.10 11.81
C LYS A 74 20.06 5.48 12.47
N LYS A 75 18.96 6.21 12.58
CA LYS A 75 18.91 7.57 13.15
C LYS A 75 19.48 7.65 14.58
N ASP A 76 19.22 6.61 15.38
CA ASP A 76 19.70 6.52 16.76
C ASP A 76 21.09 5.84 16.90
N ASN A 77 21.66 5.35 15.80
CA ASN A 77 22.94 4.66 15.80
C ASN A 77 23.66 4.80 14.45
N GLU A 78 24.36 5.93 14.31
CA GLU A 78 25.16 6.25 13.12
C GLU A 78 26.38 5.32 12.93
N PHE A 79 26.74 4.51 13.94
CA PHE A 79 27.88 3.60 13.84
C PHE A 79 27.57 2.32 13.06
N THR A 80 26.29 2.00 12.85
CA THR A 80 25.87 0.86 12.02
C THR A 80 25.52 1.36 10.63
N VAL A 81 26.54 1.48 9.79
CA VAL A 81 26.41 1.93 8.40
C VAL A 81 26.43 0.72 7.47
N ARG A 82 25.51 0.69 6.52
CA ARG A 82 25.42 -0.36 5.49
C ARG A 82 25.50 0.27 4.11
N PRO A 83 26.34 -0.23 3.21
CA PRO A 83 26.36 0.27 1.84
C PRO A 83 25.07 -0.11 1.11
N ILE A 84 24.62 0.78 0.24
CA ILE A 84 23.47 0.58 -0.63
C ILE A 84 23.90 0.68 -2.09
N ARG A 85 23.09 0.15 -3.00
CA ARG A 85 23.32 0.28 -4.44
C ARG A 85 22.03 0.30 -5.22
N ARG A 86 22.09 0.93 -6.39
CA ARG A 86 21.03 0.98 -7.39
C ARG A 86 21.38 0.07 -8.55
N ILE A 87 20.50 -0.86 -8.89
CA ILE A 87 20.68 -1.83 -9.97
C ILE A 87 19.68 -1.52 -11.07
N GLN A 88 20.15 -1.43 -12.31
CA GLN A 88 19.27 -1.38 -13.48
C GLN A 88 18.77 -2.80 -13.78
N LEU A 89 17.45 -2.96 -13.82
CA LEU A 89 16.81 -4.22 -14.15
C LEU A 89 16.70 -4.35 -15.67
N ASP A 90 16.99 -5.54 -16.19
CA ASP A 90 16.73 -5.85 -17.59
C ASP A 90 15.22 -5.78 -17.87
N SER A 91 14.87 -5.20 -19.03
CA SER A 91 13.48 -4.98 -19.46
C SER A 91 12.60 -6.24 -19.55
N ASN A 92 13.21 -7.42 -19.49
CA ASN A 92 12.56 -8.73 -19.63
C ASN A 92 12.01 -9.31 -18.31
N ARG A 93 12.21 -8.65 -17.16
CA ARG A 93 11.64 -9.11 -15.86
C ARG A 93 10.11 -9.02 -15.75
N ARG A 94 9.41 -8.49 -16.75
CA ARG A 94 7.93 -8.47 -16.81
C ARG A 94 7.31 -9.87 -16.70
N ASN A 95 8.09 -10.93 -16.99
CA ASN A 95 7.63 -12.32 -16.98
C ASN A 95 8.03 -13.12 -15.72
N ASP A 96 8.77 -12.55 -14.77
CA ASP A 96 9.08 -13.26 -13.53
C ASP A 96 7.80 -13.33 -12.68
N GLN A 97 7.21 -14.53 -12.55
CA GLN A 97 6.04 -14.81 -11.72
C GLN A 97 6.37 -14.59 -10.24
N LEU A 98 6.31 -13.34 -9.81
CA LEU A 98 6.60 -12.99 -8.43
C LEU A 98 5.35 -13.27 -7.58
N ARG A 99 5.40 -14.45 -6.94
CA ARG A 99 4.80 -14.75 -5.63
C ARG A 99 3.41 -15.38 -5.65
N LYS A 100 3.32 -16.62 -6.14
CA LYS A 100 2.15 -17.51 -5.95
C LYS A 100 1.78 -17.66 -4.46
N ASP A 101 2.78 -17.72 -3.58
CA ASP A 101 2.61 -18.00 -2.15
C ASP A 101 1.74 -16.98 -1.40
N ARG A 102 1.65 -15.75 -1.92
CA ARG A 102 0.81 -14.65 -1.40
C ARG A 102 -0.68 -14.93 -1.42
N PHE A 103 -1.13 -15.81 -2.31
CA PHE A 103 -2.55 -16.11 -2.49
C PHE A 103 -3.04 -17.25 -1.59
N PHE A 104 -2.14 -17.99 -0.94
CA PHE A 104 -2.50 -19.17 -0.17
C PHE A 104 -2.78 -18.89 1.32
N MET A 105 -1.91 -18.15 2.01
CA MET A 105 -2.05 -17.92 3.47
C MET A 105 -1.84 -16.44 3.85
N PRO A 106 -2.61 -15.90 4.82
CA PRO A 106 -2.35 -14.57 5.37
C PRO A 106 -0.98 -14.53 6.05
N ILE A 107 -0.24 -13.45 5.81
CA ILE A 107 1.04 -13.19 6.46
C ILE A 107 0.74 -12.64 7.87
N ALA A 108 1.27 -13.28 8.91
CA ALA A 108 1.17 -12.75 10.27
C ALA A 108 1.87 -11.39 10.33
N THR A 109 1.17 -10.36 10.79
CA THR A 109 1.72 -9.01 10.95
C THR A 109 2.14 -8.79 12.41
N GLU A 110 3.10 -7.92 12.70
CA GLU A 110 3.52 -7.65 14.09
C GLU A 110 2.35 -7.14 14.96
N SER A 111 1.40 -6.44 14.35
CA SER A 111 0.13 -6.05 15.00
C SER A 111 -0.77 -7.24 15.39
N SER A 112 -0.66 -8.38 14.72
CA SER A 112 -1.44 -9.60 15.05
C SER A 112 -1.03 -10.24 16.37
N LEU A 113 0.16 -9.90 16.89
CA LEU A 113 0.65 -10.32 18.20
C LEU A 113 0.27 -9.33 19.32
N ALA A 114 -0.07 -8.08 18.98
CA ALA A 114 -0.40 -7.03 19.94
C ALA A 114 -1.91 -6.92 20.24
N SER A 115 -2.77 -7.65 19.53
CA SER A 115 -4.21 -7.67 19.79
C SER A 115 -4.56 -8.64 20.94
N GLU A 116 -3.98 -8.43 22.11
CA GLU A 116 -4.54 -8.95 23.35
C GLU A 116 -5.58 -7.95 23.87
N GLN A 117 -6.78 -8.47 24.16
CA GLN A 117 -7.94 -7.76 24.72
C GLN A 117 -8.76 -6.90 23.75
N ILE A 118 -9.41 -7.54 22.78
CA ILE A 118 -10.68 -7.02 22.26
C ILE A 118 -11.72 -7.25 23.35
N ASP A 119 -12.27 -6.17 23.91
CA ASP A 119 -13.45 -6.22 24.79
C ASP A 119 -14.58 -7.00 24.10
N ASP A 120 -14.96 -8.12 24.73
CA ASP A 120 -15.84 -9.17 24.22
C ASP A 120 -17.24 -8.65 23.82
N THR A 121 -17.61 -7.45 24.25
CA THR A 121 -18.89 -6.82 23.87
C THR A 121 -18.83 -5.99 22.58
N THR A 122 -17.72 -5.32 22.29
CA THR A 122 -17.57 -4.44 21.12
C THR A 122 -17.16 -5.24 19.88
N GLY A 123 -16.20 -6.17 20.03
CA GLY A 123 -15.79 -7.08 18.93
C GLY A 123 -16.96 -7.92 18.40
N ASN A 124 -17.85 -8.36 19.29
CA ASN A 124 -19.00 -9.20 18.96
C ASN A 124 -20.08 -8.43 18.15
N ARG A 125 -20.23 -7.12 18.35
CA ARG A 125 -21.17 -6.29 17.56
C ARG A 125 -20.67 -6.06 16.13
N ILE A 126 -19.38 -5.80 15.94
CA ILE A 126 -18.78 -5.55 14.62
C ILE A 126 -18.63 -6.86 13.85
N PHE A 127 -18.27 -7.95 14.52
CA PHE A 127 -18.25 -9.28 13.90
C PHE A 127 -19.65 -9.68 13.43
N ARG A 128 -20.70 -9.46 14.24
CA ARG A 128 -22.09 -9.67 13.81
C ARG A 128 -22.49 -8.75 12.65
N LEU A 129 -22.05 -7.49 12.66
CA LEU A 129 -22.25 -6.57 11.55
C LEU A 129 -21.62 -7.14 10.27
N LEU A 130 -20.35 -7.55 10.31
CA LEU A 130 -19.65 -8.09 9.15
C LEU A 130 -20.22 -9.43 8.68
N LEU A 131 -20.60 -10.32 9.61
CA LEU A 131 -21.35 -11.54 9.30
C LEU A 131 -22.68 -11.24 8.58
N SER A 132 -23.35 -10.14 8.96
CA SER A 132 -24.61 -9.73 8.32
C SER A 132 -24.43 -9.01 6.99
N MET A 133 -23.32 -8.28 6.81
CA MET A 133 -23.05 -7.47 5.60
C MET A 133 -22.30 -8.26 4.51
N GLY A 134 -21.48 -9.24 4.89
CA GLY A 134 -20.78 -10.17 4.00
C GLY A 134 -19.40 -9.70 3.51
N ASP A 135 -19.10 -8.40 3.53
CA ASP A 135 -17.79 -7.85 3.11
C ASP A 135 -17.46 -6.49 3.80
N LEU A 136 -16.18 -6.07 3.70
CA LEU A 136 -15.69 -4.80 4.26
C LEU A 136 -16.33 -3.56 3.61
N PRO A 137 -16.48 -3.47 2.27
CA PRO A 137 -17.10 -2.30 1.64
C PRO A 137 -18.50 -2.01 2.12
N ARG A 138 -19.35 -3.04 2.24
CA ARG A 138 -20.71 -2.88 2.75
C ARG A 138 -20.72 -2.44 4.20
N ALA A 139 -19.85 -3.00 5.04
CA ALA A 139 -19.72 -2.56 6.43
C ALA A 139 -19.27 -1.08 6.52
N TYR A 140 -18.34 -0.65 5.66
CA TYR A 140 -17.95 0.75 5.57
C TYR A 140 -19.11 1.67 5.19
N LEU A 141 -19.89 1.32 4.15
CA LEU A 141 -21.05 2.09 3.73
C LEU A 141 -22.14 2.13 4.80
N PHE A 142 -22.31 1.07 5.58
CA PHE A 142 -23.25 1.03 6.69
C PHE A 142 -22.84 1.96 7.83
N LEU A 143 -21.55 1.97 8.19
CA LEU A 143 -21.01 2.85 9.23
C LEU A 143 -20.94 4.31 8.78
N ASN A 144 -20.78 4.54 7.49
CA ASN A 144 -20.70 5.85 6.87
C ASN A 144 -21.82 6.01 5.84
N PRO A 145 -23.10 5.97 6.27
CA PRO A 145 -24.21 6.09 5.35
C PRO A 145 -24.07 7.41 4.59
N PRO A 146 -24.30 7.43 3.27
CA PRO A 146 -24.22 8.64 2.45
C PRO A 146 -25.38 9.57 2.81
N LYS A 147 -25.29 10.21 3.98
CA LYS A 147 -26.24 11.21 4.47
C LYS A 147 -26.03 12.57 3.78
N ASN A 148 -24.86 12.75 3.17
CA ASN A 148 -24.47 13.88 2.33
C ASN A 148 -23.91 13.35 1.00
N CYS A 149 -23.95 14.16 -0.05
CA CYS A 149 -23.42 13.90 -1.39
C CYS A 149 -21.89 13.60 -1.38
N LYS A 150 -21.46 12.48 -0.78
CA LYS A 150 -20.08 12.02 -0.85
C LYS A 150 -19.78 11.62 -2.28
N THR A 151 -18.69 12.14 -2.82
CA THR A 151 -18.15 11.76 -4.12
C THR A 151 -17.12 10.66 -3.94
N ILE A 152 -16.73 9.98 -5.03
CA ILE A 152 -15.62 9.03 -5.03
C ILE A 152 -14.32 9.71 -4.59
N ALA A 153 -14.14 11.00 -4.89
CA ALA A 153 -13.01 11.78 -4.36
C ALA A 153 -12.98 11.82 -2.82
N ASN A 154 -14.15 11.94 -2.16
CA ASN A 154 -14.19 11.87 -0.69
C ASN A 154 -13.82 10.47 -0.18
N VAL A 155 -14.21 9.41 -0.90
CA VAL A 155 -13.82 8.03 -0.56
C VAL A 155 -12.31 7.82 -0.70
N VAL A 156 -11.69 8.42 -1.73
CA VAL A 156 -10.23 8.43 -1.91
C VAL A 156 -9.53 9.13 -0.73
N GLU A 157 -10.06 10.25 -0.25
CA GLU A 157 -9.51 10.92 0.94
C GLU A 157 -9.67 10.08 2.21
N ASP A 158 -10.83 9.44 2.39
CA ASP A 158 -11.09 8.54 3.52
C ASP A 158 -10.12 7.35 3.48
N ALA A 159 -9.88 6.77 2.30
CA ALA A 159 -8.89 5.71 2.09
C ALA A 159 -7.46 6.16 2.44
N ALA A 160 -7.04 7.30 1.90
CA ALA A 160 -5.70 7.86 2.15
C ALA A 160 -5.47 8.13 3.65
N LYS A 161 -6.46 8.70 4.35
CA LYS A 161 -6.40 8.93 5.81
C LYS A 161 -6.32 7.63 6.59
N GLY A 162 -7.13 6.64 6.22
CA GLY A 162 -7.12 5.31 6.85
C GLY A 162 -5.77 4.60 6.71
N ILE A 163 -5.20 4.63 5.50
CA ILE A 163 -3.87 4.08 5.18
C ILE A 163 -2.80 4.71 6.08
N ILE A 164 -2.72 6.05 6.12
CA ILE A 164 -1.75 6.79 6.95
C ILE A 164 -1.92 6.43 8.42
N LYS A 165 -3.15 6.42 8.92
CA LYS A 165 -3.44 6.16 10.33
C LYS A 165 -2.95 4.78 10.75
N GLU A 166 -3.32 3.74 10.01
CA GLU A 166 -2.97 2.36 10.34
C GLU A 166 -1.45 2.12 10.16
N GLY A 167 -0.84 2.64 9.08
CA GLY A 167 0.59 2.51 8.87
C GLY A 167 1.42 3.19 9.94
N THR A 168 1.05 4.41 10.33
CA THR A 168 1.73 5.14 11.42
C THR A 168 1.66 4.37 12.73
N SER A 169 0.53 3.72 13.03
CA SER A 169 0.35 2.96 14.27
C SER A 169 1.26 1.73 14.42
N ILE A 170 1.85 1.25 13.31
CA ILE A 170 2.74 0.09 13.27
C ILE A 170 4.17 0.45 12.83
N GLY A 171 4.55 1.73 12.90
CA GLY A 171 5.88 2.19 12.49
C GLY A 171 6.14 2.14 10.98
N LYS A 172 5.07 2.18 10.17
CA LYS A 172 5.09 2.17 8.70
C LYS A 172 4.63 3.50 8.10
N ALA A 173 5.03 4.61 8.73
CA ALA A 173 4.55 5.94 8.38
C ALA A 173 5.04 6.41 7.00
N HIS A 174 6.28 6.10 6.61
CA HIS A 174 6.86 6.51 5.33
C HIS A 174 6.18 5.75 4.17
N GLU A 175 6.06 4.43 4.26
CA GLU A 175 5.30 3.65 3.28
C GLU A 175 3.84 4.15 3.18
N ALA A 176 3.17 4.37 4.30
CA ALA A 176 1.77 4.80 4.34
C ALA A 176 1.54 6.15 3.69
N ASN A 177 2.42 7.12 3.96
CA ASN A 177 2.36 8.43 3.35
C ASN A 177 2.60 8.35 1.83
N TRP A 178 3.53 7.50 1.37
CA TRP A 178 3.75 7.32 -0.05
C TRP A 178 2.53 6.74 -0.76
N ILE A 179 1.94 5.66 -0.23
CA ILE A 179 0.72 5.04 -0.78
C ILE A 179 -0.44 6.04 -0.82
N ALA A 180 -0.65 6.79 0.27
CA ALA A 180 -1.70 7.80 0.35
C ALA A 180 -1.49 8.94 -0.68
N LYS A 181 -0.25 9.37 -0.91
CA LYS A 181 0.07 10.36 -1.95
C LYS A 181 -0.33 9.87 -3.35
N GLN A 182 -0.09 8.60 -3.67
CA GLN A 182 -0.48 8.03 -4.97
C GLN A 182 -2.00 8.07 -5.17
N LEU A 183 -2.79 7.74 -4.13
CA LEU A 183 -4.24 7.85 -4.18
C LEU A 183 -4.73 9.30 -4.33
N LEU A 184 -4.14 10.21 -3.55
CA LEU A 184 -4.53 11.62 -3.59
C LEU A 184 -4.19 12.28 -4.93
N ALA A 185 -3.15 11.82 -5.63
CA ALA A 185 -2.77 12.32 -6.95
C ALA A 185 -3.83 12.05 -8.04
N VAL A 186 -4.68 11.03 -7.86
CA VAL A 186 -5.77 10.68 -8.79
C VAL A 186 -7.15 11.05 -8.25
N LYS A 187 -7.22 11.71 -7.10
CA LYS A 187 -8.47 12.03 -6.39
C LYS A 187 -9.46 12.81 -7.24
N ASP A 188 -8.99 13.83 -7.95
CA ASP A 188 -9.87 14.80 -8.61
C ASP A 188 -10.69 14.16 -9.75
N SER A 189 -10.25 13.03 -10.29
CA SER A 189 -11.03 12.23 -11.24
C SER A 189 -12.33 11.70 -10.64
N GLY A 190 -12.43 11.61 -9.31
CA GLY A 190 -13.61 11.14 -8.58
C GLY A 190 -14.61 12.23 -8.19
N ASN A 191 -14.35 13.51 -8.49
CA ASN A 191 -15.19 14.63 -8.03
C ASN A 191 -16.63 14.59 -8.58
N ASN A 192 -16.82 14.10 -9.81
CA ASN A 192 -18.13 14.04 -10.46
C ASN A 192 -18.85 12.70 -10.28
N PHE A 193 -18.27 11.78 -9.52
CA PHE A 193 -18.80 10.43 -9.32
C PHE A 193 -19.37 10.34 -7.92
N MET A 194 -20.67 10.09 -7.81
CA MET A 194 -21.37 10.02 -6.53
C MET A 194 -21.24 8.64 -5.90
N LEU A 195 -21.05 8.61 -4.58
CA LEU A 195 -21.09 7.37 -3.80
C LEU A 195 -22.52 6.86 -3.73
N CYS A 196 -22.83 5.77 -4.44
CA CYS A 196 -24.11 5.08 -4.38
C CYS A 196 -24.00 3.72 -3.67
N SER A 197 -25.09 3.29 -3.05
CA SER A 197 -25.14 2.15 -2.11
C SER A 197 -25.05 0.77 -2.76
N GLN A 198 -25.01 0.68 -4.09
CA GLN A 198 -25.15 -0.61 -4.80
C GLN A 198 -23.94 -0.93 -5.69
N THR A 199 -23.43 0.03 -6.47
CA THR A 199 -22.22 -0.08 -7.30
C THR A 199 -21.74 1.32 -7.68
N GLY A 200 -20.62 1.77 -7.13
CA GLY A 200 -20.04 3.07 -7.51
C GLY A 200 -19.27 2.95 -8.81
N ASN A 201 -19.57 3.82 -9.78
CA ASN A 201 -18.73 3.97 -10.96
C ASN A 201 -17.41 4.63 -10.52
N VAL A 202 -16.40 3.80 -10.28
CA VAL A 202 -15.07 4.25 -9.87
C VAL A 202 -14.29 4.58 -11.13
N PRO A 203 -13.83 5.83 -11.31
CA PRO A 203 -13.01 6.20 -12.46
C PRO A 203 -11.85 5.24 -12.66
N ALA A 204 -11.63 4.81 -13.90
CA ALA A 204 -10.65 3.78 -14.22
C ALA A 204 -9.24 4.11 -13.70
N ILE A 205 -8.83 5.38 -13.70
CA ILE A 205 -7.53 5.81 -13.17
C ILE A 205 -7.40 5.61 -11.65
N ILE A 206 -8.49 5.78 -10.89
CA ILE A 206 -8.54 5.51 -9.45
C ILE A 206 -8.49 4.00 -9.23
N GLY A 207 -9.32 3.24 -9.94
CA GLY A 207 -9.38 1.79 -9.85
C GLY A 207 -8.04 1.12 -10.18
N LYS A 208 -7.42 1.49 -11.30
CA LYS A 208 -6.09 1.02 -11.71
C LYS A 208 -5.01 1.37 -10.68
N THR A 209 -5.04 2.58 -10.11
CA THR A 209 -4.12 2.98 -9.04
C THR A 209 -4.29 2.10 -7.79
N CYS A 210 -5.53 1.83 -7.37
CA CYS A 210 -5.80 0.91 -6.27
C CYS A 210 -5.26 -0.50 -6.54
N VAL A 211 -5.46 -1.04 -7.75
CA VAL A 211 -4.92 -2.35 -8.15
C VAL A 211 -3.39 -2.34 -8.09
N ALA A 212 -2.75 -1.34 -8.68
CA ALA A 212 -1.29 -1.23 -8.65
C ALA A 212 -0.75 -1.23 -7.21
N LEU A 213 -1.30 -0.39 -6.34
CA LEU A 213 -0.91 -0.30 -4.93
C LEU A 213 -1.15 -1.62 -4.17
N TYR A 214 -2.27 -2.30 -4.41
CA TYR A 214 -2.57 -3.57 -3.76
C TYR A 214 -1.61 -4.70 -4.17
N THR A 215 -1.04 -4.64 -5.37
CA THR A 215 -0.08 -5.66 -5.85
C THR A 215 1.34 -5.50 -5.29
N MET A 216 1.67 -4.34 -4.72
CA MET A 216 3.00 -4.05 -4.18
C MET A 216 3.29 -4.81 -2.88
N GLU A 217 4.54 -5.24 -2.71
CA GLU A 217 5.13 -5.54 -1.39
C GLU A 217 5.11 -4.27 -0.56
N SER A 218 4.14 -4.21 0.34
CA SER A 218 3.92 -3.11 1.25
C SER A 218 3.34 -3.65 2.56
N TYR A 219 3.47 -2.86 3.63
CA TYR A 219 2.71 -3.14 4.85
C TYR A 219 1.20 -3.20 4.57
N PHE A 220 0.71 -2.33 3.67
CA PHE A 220 -0.71 -2.15 3.43
C PHE A 220 -1.34 -3.40 2.83
N TYR A 221 -0.70 -4.00 1.82
CA TYR A 221 -1.11 -5.29 1.27
C TYR A 221 -1.17 -6.38 2.35
N LYS A 222 -0.13 -6.50 3.19
CA LYS A 222 -0.05 -7.52 4.25
C LYS A 222 -1.20 -7.35 5.25
N GLN A 223 -1.44 -6.12 5.70
CA GLN A 223 -2.53 -5.80 6.63
C GLN A 223 -3.91 -6.05 6.01
N LEU A 224 -4.14 -5.60 4.77
CA LEU A 224 -5.42 -5.79 4.10
C LEU A 224 -5.73 -7.28 3.90
N ASN A 225 -4.75 -8.07 3.48
CA ASN A 225 -4.90 -9.52 3.32
C ASN A 225 -5.14 -10.23 4.66
N TYR A 226 -4.47 -9.80 5.73
CA TYR A 226 -4.71 -10.31 7.08
C TYR A 226 -6.15 -10.02 7.55
N VAL A 227 -6.54 -8.74 7.50
CA VAL A 227 -7.84 -8.28 8.02
C VAL A 227 -9.01 -8.90 7.23
N THR A 228 -8.90 -8.98 5.92
CA THR A 228 -9.96 -9.54 5.06
C THR A 228 -10.12 -11.06 5.21
N ARG A 229 -9.07 -11.79 5.62
CA ARG A 229 -9.14 -13.24 5.91
C ARG A 229 -9.52 -13.56 7.35
N TYR A 230 -9.29 -12.63 8.28
CA TYR A 230 -9.62 -12.77 9.70
C TYR A 230 -10.67 -11.75 10.16
N LEU A 231 -11.82 -11.73 9.48
CA LEU A 231 -12.93 -10.82 9.78
C LEU A 231 -13.46 -10.93 11.22
N CYS A 232 -13.19 -12.02 11.94
CA CYS A 232 -13.56 -12.16 13.34
C CYS A 232 -12.75 -11.28 14.31
N ARG A 233 -11.62 -10.72 13.86
CA ARG A 233 -10.72 -9.91 14.70
C ARG A 233 -10.66 -8.44 14.30
N ILE A 234 -11.38 -8.05 13.25
CA ILE A 234 -11.36 -6.67 12.76
C ILE A 234 -12.11 -5.74 13.72
N THR A 235 -11.53 -4.57 13.95
CA THR A 235 -12.14 -3.52 14.79
C THR A 235 -12.97 -2.54 13.95
N MET A 236 -13.84 -1.76 14.60
CA MET A 236 -14.64 -0.73 13.93
C MET A 236 -13.74 0.30 13.25
N GLN A 237 -12.64 0.65 13.92
CA GLN A 237 -11.62 1.53 13.37
C GLN A 237 -11.00 0.95 12.09
N GLN A 238 -10.68 -0.34 12.07
CA GLN A 238 -10.13 -0.99 10.89
C GLN A 238 -11.15 -1.06 9.75
N VAL A 239 -12.44 -1.26 10.05
CA VAL A 239 -13.50 -1.12 9.03
C VAL A 239 -13.51 0.30 8.44
N THR A 240 -13.41 1.33 9.27
CA THR A 240 -13.38 2.72 8.78
C THR A 240 -12.09 3.08 8.04
N SER A 241 -10.97 2.43 8.36
CA SER A 241 -9.65 2.74 7.78
C SER A 241 -9.39 1.98 6.48
N TYR A 242 -9.74 0.69 6.41
CA TYR A 242 -9.52 -0.15 5.24
C TYR A 242 -10.72 -0.19 4.29
N GLY A 243 -11.93 -0.07 4.83
CA GLY A 243 -13.17 -0.19 4.07
C GLY A 243 -13.31 0.77 2.88
N PRO A 244 -12.90 2.06 2.96
CA PRO A 244 -12.91 2.95 1.81
C PRO A 244 -12.05 2.43 0.65
N PHE A 245 -10.84 1.95 0.93
CA PHE A 245 -9.96 1.38 -0.10
C PHE A 245 -10.55 0.10 -0.69
N CYS A 246 -11.07 -0.80 0.16
CA CYS A 246 -11.76 -2.01 -0.29
C CYS A 246 -12.96 -1.68 -1.20
N TYR A 247 -13.71 -0.62 -0.88
CA TYR A 247 -14.84 -0.19 -1.72
C TYR A 247 -14.37 0.26 -3.10
N LEU A 248 -13.31 1.06 -3.18
CA LEU A 248 -12.77 1.54 -4.46
C LEU A 248 -12.32 0.38 -5.36
N ILE A 249 -11.52 -0.55 -4.82
CA ILE A 249 -11.01 -1.68 -5.60
C ILE A 249 -12.12 -2.67 -5.98
N GLN A 250 -13.02 -3.01 -5.05
CA GLN A 250 -14.11 -3.95 -5.33
C GLN A 250 -15.09 -3.38 -6.35
N SER A 251 -15.47 -2.11 -6.24
CA SER A 251 -16.40 -1.49 -7.19
C SER A 251 -15.80 -1.45 -8.59
N PHE A 252 -14.51 -1.10 -8.72
CA PHE A 252 -13.81 -1.13 -9.99
C PHE A 252 -13.73 -2.55 -10.59
N LEU A 253 -13.36 -3.55 -9.80
CA LEU A 253 -13.24 -4.93 -10.27
C LEU A 253 -14.59 -5.56 -10.66
N GLN A 254 -15.69 -5.17 -10.01
CA GLN A 254 -17.03 -5.65 -10.35
C GLN A 254 -17.53 -5.13 -11.71
N GLU A 255 -17.05 -3.96 -12.14
CA GLU A 255 -17.37 -3.39 -13.45
C GLU A 255 -16.60 -4.09 -14.58
N ILE A 256 -15.44 -4.67 -14.28
CA ILE A 256 -14.66 -5.51 -15.20
C ILE A 256 -15.31 -6.90 -15.25
N LYS A 257 -16.49 -7.00 -15.86
CA LYS A 257 -17.13 -8.30 -16.12
C LYS A 257 -16.29 -9.09 -17.13
N SER A 258 -16.07 -10.37 -16.81
CA SER A 258 -15.46 -11.43 -17.63
C SER A 258 -14.07 -11.16 -18.20
N VAL A 259 -13.06 -11.73 -17.53
CA VAL A 259 -11.85 -12.18 -18.22
C VAL A 259 -11.69 -13.68 -17.88
N PRO A 260 -11.69 -14.59 -18.88
CA PRO A 260 -11.42 -16.00 -18.62
C PRO A 260 -9.96 -16.16 -18.13
N GLU A 261 -9.76 -16.99 -17.11
CA GLU A 261 -8.45 -17.32 -16.49
C GLU A 261 -7.44 -16.15 -16.41
N VAL A 262 -7.65 -15.25 -15.45
CA VAL A 262 -6.66 -14.20 -15.15
C VAL A 262 -5.48 -14.80 -14.42
N THR A 263 -4.34 -14.87 -15.10
CA THR A 263 -3.04 -15.04 -14.44
C THR A 263 -2.63 -13.69 -13.83
N VAL A 264 -2.46 -13.63 -12.52
CA VAL A 264 -2.15 -12.40 -11.80
C VAL A 264 -0.65 -12.08 -11.94
N TYR A 265 -0.32 -11.07 -12.75
CA TYR A 265 1.04 -10.54 -12.89
C TYR A 265 1.22 -9.24 -12.09
N ARG A 266 2.42 -9.04 -11.54
CA ARG A 266 2.87 -7.72 -11.04
C ARG A 266 2.98 -6.75 -12.22
N GLY A 267 2.70 -5.47 -11.98
CA GLY A 267 2.95 -4.41 -12.95
C GLY A 267 1.96 -4.46 -14.11
N VAL A 268 0.94 -3.63 -14.03
CA VAL A 268 -0.15 -3.55 -15.01
C VAL A 268 0.42 -3.26 -16.41
N ASP A 269 0.25 -4.20 -17.34
CA ASP A 269 -0.14 -3.86 -18.70
C ASP A 269 -1.45 -4.59 -19.00
N LEU A 270 -2.54 -3.83 -19.06
CA LEU A 270 -3.85 -4.31 -19.49
C LEU A 270 -3.99 -3.93 -20.96
N SER A 271 -3.44 -4.75 -21.84
CA SER A 271 -3.84 -4.77 -23.25
C SER A 271 -4.48 -6.12 -23.55
N ASP A 272 -5.66 -6.08 -24.18
CA ASP A 272 -6.41 -7.26 -24.63
C ASP A 272 -5.81 -7.89 -25.92
N GLU A 273 -4.50 -7.77 -26.14
CA GLU A 273 -3.79 -8.43 -27.24
C GLU A 273 -3.11 -9.72 -26.77
#